data_AF-A0A816N6M3-F1
#
_entry.id   AF-A0A816N6M3-F1
#
_cell.length_a   1.000
_cell.length_b   1.000
_cell.length_c   1.000
_cell.angle_alpha   90.00
_cell.angle_beta   90.00
_cell.angle_gamma   90.00
#
_symmetry.space_group_name_H-M   'P 1'
#
loop_
_entity.id
_entity.type
_entity.pdbx_description
1 polymer ?
#
loop_
_entity_poly.entity_id
_entity_poly.type
_entity_poly.pdbx_seq_one_letter_code
_entity_poly.pdbx_strand_id
1 'polypeptide(L)'
;MKYGTEYVNLLDLQSRFRFGAPTKEWYYGFIKRWSHRLKTMKSIHLEKLRAGVTKEVVNGWFLKLHSVLKKLDLLDKPSNIFNADESGFGDDPGRKVVLVKRGTKYANQ
;
A
#
# COMPACT_ATOMS: atom_id res chain seq x y z
N MET A 1 3.45 -5.01 21.90
CA MET A 1 4.70 -4.66 21.19
C MET A 1 5.69 -5.79 21.40
N LYS A 2 5.57 -6.90 20.68
CA LYS A 2 6.44 -8.08 20.91
C LYS A 2 7.90 -7.78 20.57
N TYR A 3 8.13 -6.96 19.55
CA TYR A 3 9.46 -6.58 19.04
C TYR A 3 10.07 -5.33 19.69
N GLY A 4 9.30 -4.59 20.51
CA GLY A 4 9.77 -3.32 21.08
C GLY A 4 10.91 -3.53 22.08
N THR A 5 10.78 -4.54 22.94
CA THR A 5 11.78 -4.88 23.95
C THR A 5 13.02 -5.52 23.33
N GLU A 6 12.85 -6.36 22.30
CA GLU A 6 13.95 -6.98 21.56
C GLU A 6 14.87 -5.93 20.91
N TYR A 7 14.29 -4.91 20.26
CA TYR A 7 15.05 -3.82 19.65
C TYR A 7 15.78 -2.95 20.67
N VAL A 8 15.16 -2.68 21.83
CA VAL A 8 15.81 -1.90 22.90
C VAL A 8 17.03 -2.64 23.46
N ASN A 9 16.89 -3.95 23.64
CA ASN A 9 17.99 -4.80 24.11
C ASN A 9 19.10 -4.95 23.06
N LEU A 10 18.74 -5.14 21.79
CA LEU A 10 19.70 -5.27 20.69
C LEU A 10 20.52 -3.99 20.46
N LEU A 11 19.93 -2.82 20.71
CA LEU A 11 20.57 -1.53 20.52
C LEU A 11 21.16 -0.92 21.80
N ASP A 12 21.14 -1.66 22.91
CA ASP A 12 21.57 -1.21 24.26
C ASP A 12 21.02 0.19 24.64
N LEU A 13 19.76 0.44 24.28
CA LEU A 13 19.14 1.74 24.51
C LEU A 13 18.71 1.84 25.97
N GLN A 14 19.26 2.83 26.69
CA GLN A 14 18.81 3.20 28.03
C GLN A 14 17.31 3.58 28.00
N SER A 15 16.47 2.66 28.49
CA SER A 15 15.02 2.82 28.45
C SER A 15 14.53 3.66 29.63
N ARG A 16 13.88 4.79 29.33
CA ARG A 16 13.11 5.56 30.32
C ARG A 16 11.75 4.94 30.67
N PHE A 17 11.41 3.80 30.09
CA PHE A 17 10.15 3.10 30.31
C PHE A 17 10.26 2.05 31.40
N ARG A 18 9.23 1.97 32.25
CA ARG A 18 9.17 1.11 33.44
C ARG A 18 9.36 -0.40 33.16
N PHE A 19 9.24 -0.83 31.89
CA PHE A 19 9.39 -2.23 31.46
C PHE A 19 10.29 -2.37 30.22
N GLY A 20 11.26 -1.46 30.02
CA GLY A 20 12.19 -1.55 28.89
C GLY A 20 11.59 -1.20 27.53
N ALA A 21 10.28 -0.96 27.43
CA ALA A 21 9.60 -0.62 26.19
C ALA A 21 8.45 0.37 26.41
N PRO A 22 8.13 1.22 25.42
CA PRO A 22 6.94 2.07 25.48
C PRO A 22 5.67 1.24 25.59
N THR A 23 4.65 1.77 26.27
CA THR A 23 3.32 1.14 26.33
C THR A 23 2.46 1.57 25.14
N LYS A 24 1.30 0.93 24.96
CA LYS A 24 0.33 1.32 23.92
C LYS A 24 -0.12 2.77 24.10
N GLU A 25 -0.29 3.20 25.34
CA GLU A 25 -0.71 4.56 25.72
C GLU A 25 0.35 5.58 25.33
N TRP A 26 1.63 5.25 25.53
CA TRP A 26 2.73 6.09 25.05
C TRP A 26 2.68 6.25 23.52
N TYR A 27 2.48 5.15 22.79
CA TYR A 27 2.42 5.17 21.32
C TYR A 27 1.25 6.04 20.83
N TYR A 28 0.04 5.84 21.35
CA TYR A 28 -1.12 6.66 20.98
C TYR A 28 -0.91 8.13 21.36
N GLY A 29 -0.33 8.39 22.53
CA GLY A 29 0.04 9.74 22.95
C GLY A 29 1.07 10.40 22.02
N PHE A 30 2.07 9.63 21.57
CA PHE A 30 3.07 10.10 20.60
C PHE A 30 2.44 10.46 19.27
N ILE A 31 1.61 9.57 18.69
CA ILE A 31 0.91 9.84 17.42
C ILE A 31 -0.01 11.06 17.56
N LYS A 32 -0.72 11.20 18.68
CA LYS A 32 -1.59 12.36 18.93
C LYS A 32 -0.80 13.67 18.99
N ARG A 33 0.30 13.71 19.74
CA ARG A 33 1.18 14.90 19.86
C ARG A 33 1.76 15.34 18.51
N TRP A 34 2.19 14.37 17.71
CA TRP A 34 2.82 14.62 16.41
C TRP A 34 1.87 14.53 15.23
N SER A 35 0.55 14.52 15.47
CA SER A 35 -0.48 14.33 14.43
C SER A 35 -0.42 15.37 13.30
N HIS A 36 0.15 16.55 13.57
CA HIS A 36 0.42 17.60 12.59
C HIS A 36 1.60 17.30 11.65
N ARG A 37 2.54 16.41 12.03
CA ARG A 37 3.72 16.04 11.21
C ARG A 37 3.72 14.59 10.76
N LEU A 38 3.04 13.70 11.46
CA LEU A 38 3.06 12.26 11.22
C LEU A 38 1.65 11.74 10.95
N LYS A 39 1.57 10.68 10.15
CA LYS A 39 0.36 9.91 9.94
C LYS A 39 0.69 8.42 9.83
N THR A 40 -0.27 7.61 10.22
CA THR A 40 -0.23 6.16 10.02
C THR A 40 -0.94 5.83 8.71
N MET A 41 -0.34 5.00 7.87
CA MET A 41 -0.97 4.52 6.64
C MET A 41 -0.62 3.05 6.37
N LYS A 42 -1.46 2.37 5.59
CA LYS A 42 -1.11 1.04 5.07
C LYS A 42 -0.02 1.21 4.01
N SER A 43 1.03 0.39 4.06
CA SER A 43 1.97 0.32 2.95
C SER A 43 1.23 -0.11 1.70
N ILE A 44 1.58 0.52 0.58
CA ILE A 44 1.03 0.18 -0.72
C ILE A 44 2.23 -0.14 -1.59
N HIS A 45 2.28 -1.35 -2.12
CA HIS A 45 3.14 -1.63 -3.27
C HIS A 45 2.54 -0.88 -4.45
N LEU A 46 3.09 0.29 -4.76
CA LEU A 46 2.90 0.85 -6.08
C LEU A 46 3.80 0.02 -6.99
N GLU A 47 3.20 -0.87 -7.78
CA GLU A 47 3.92 -1.56 -8.84
C GLU A 47 4.62 -0.49 -9.69
N LYS A 48 5.96 -0.51 -9.74
CA LYS A 48 6.77 0.50 -10.45
C LYS A 48 6.28 0.70 -11.90
N LEU A 49 5.70 -0.36 -12.49
CA LEU A 49 5.08 -0.36 -13.81
C LEU A 49 3.87 0.58 -13.93
N ARG A 50 3.03 0.71 -12.89
CA ARG A 50 1.88 1.63 -12.88
C ARG A 50 2.29 3.10 -12.80
N ALA A 51 3.46 3.38 -12.21
CA ALA A 51 3.97 4.75 -12.08
C ALA A 51 4.52 5.32 -13.39
N GLY A 52 4.92 4.45 -14.34
CA GLY A 52 5.55 4.84 -15.61
C GLY A 52 4.60 4.87 -16.81
N VAL A 53 3.29 4.75 -16.61
CA VAL A 53 2.32 4.73 -17.71
C VAL A 53 2.20 6.13 -18.32
N THR A 54 2.41 6.24 -19.64
CA THR A 54 2.29 7.50 -20.38
C THR A 54 0.90 7.65 -21.01
N LYS A 55 0.56 8.87 -21.44
CA LYS A 55 -0.73 9.16 -22.09
C LYS A 55 -0.90 8.36 -23.38
N GLU A 56 0.19 8.13 -24.11
CA GLU A 56 0.22 7.38 -25.36
C GLU A 56 -0.13 5.92 -25.12
N VAL A 57 0.41 5.32 -24.05
CA VAL A 57 0.10 3.94 -23.65
C VAL A 57 -1.38 3.80 -23.29
N VAL A 58 -1.92 4.74 -22.51
CA VAL A 58 -3.35 4.75 -22.14
C VAL A 58 -4.23 4.86 -23.38
N ASN A 59 -3.97 5.86 -24.23
CA ASN A 59 -4.76 6.08 -25.44
C ASN A 59 -4.67 4.89 -26.39
N GLY A 60 -3.48 4.33 -26.59
CA GLY A 60 -3.27 3.15 -27.43
C GLY A 60 -4.05 1.93 -26.93
N TRP A 61 -4.12 1.73 -25.61
CA TRP A 61 -4.91 0.67 -25.01
C TRP A 61 -6.41 0.83 -25.32
N PHE A 62 -6.98 2.03 -25.09
CA PHE A 62 -8.40 2.29 -25.36
C PHE A 62 -8.75 2.19 -26.85
N LEU A 63 -7.88 2.67 -27.74
CA LEU A 63 -8.07 2.54 -29.19
C LEU A 63 -8.09 1.07 -29.62
N LYS A 64 -7.15 0.26 -29.10
CA LYS A 64 -7.09 -1.17 -29.38
C LYS A 64 -8.33 -1.89 -28.85
N LEU A 65 -8.76 -1.59 -27.63
CA LEU A 65 -9.96 -2.16 -27.04
C LEU A 65 -11.19 -1.86 -27.92
N HIS A 66 -11.40 -0.59 -28.28
CA HIS A 66 -12.53 -0.18 -29.11
C HIS A 66 -12.51 -0.86 -30.49
N SER A 67 -11.32 -0.97 -31.11
CA SER A 67 -11.16 -1.67 -32.39
C SER A 67 -11.54 -3.14 -32.30
N VAL A 68 -11.12 -3.84 -31.24
CA VAL A 68 -11.44 -5.26 -31.01
C VAL A 68 -12.93 -5.44 -30.75
N LEU A 69 -13.53 -4.62 -29.89
CA LEU A 69 -14.95 -4.69 -29.59
C LEU A 69 -15.81 -4.43 -30.83
N LYS A 70 -15.42 -3.47 -31.67
CA LYS A 70 -16.10 -3.19 -32.94
C LYS A 70 -15.95 -4.35 -33.92
N LYS A 71 -14.75 -4.92 -34.05
CA LYS A 71 -14.48 -6.07 -34.95
C LYS A 71 -15.31 -7.31 -34.58
N LEU A 72 -15.55 -7.52 -33.29
CA LEU A 72 -16.30 -8.67 -32.78
C LEU A 72 -17.79 -8.40 -32.54
N ASP A 73 -18.27 -7.19 -32.86
CA ASP A 73 -19.66 -6.76 -32.64
C ASP A 73 -20.11 -6.89 -31.17
N LEU A 74 -19.23 -6.43 -30.27
CA LEU A 74 -19.36 -6.51 -28.81
C LEU A 74 -19.53 -5.15 -28.11
N LEU A 75 -19.55 -4.03 -28.84
CA LEU A 75 -19.63 -2.68 -28.24
C LEU A 75 -20.81 -2.52 -27.27
N ASP A 76 -21.97 -3.08 -27.62
CA ASP A 76 -23.19 -3.00 -26.83
C ASP A 76 -23.60 -4.35 -26.21
N LYS A 77 -22.67 -5.32 -26.13
CA LYS A 77 -22.94 -6.68 -25.64
C LYS A 77 -21.98 -7.10 -24.52
N PRO A 78 -21.96 -6.37 -23.39
CA PRO A 78 -21.05 -6.68 -22.28
C PRO A 78 -21.32 -8.07 -21.66
N SER A 79 -22.55 -8.58 -21.76
CA SER A 79 -22.91 -9.93 -21.29
C SER A 79 -22.13 -11.06 -21.97
N ASN A 80 -21.52 -10.78 -23.12
CA ASN A 80 -20.77 -11.76 -23.91
C ASN A 80 -19.26 -11.67 -23.66
N ILE A 81 -18.82 -10.82 -22.72
CA ILE A 81 -17.42 -10.64 -22.36
C ILE A 81 -17.18 -11.33 -21.02
N PHE A 82 -16.41 -12.42 -21.05
CA PHE A 82 -16.07 -13.20 -19.87
C PHE A 82 -14.63 -12.93 -19.45
N ASN A 83 -14.41 -12.74 -18.15
CA ASN A 83 -13.06 -12.71 -17.61
C ASN A 83 -12.53 -14.14 -17.50
N ALA A 84 -11.35 -14.39 -18.06
CA ALA A 84 -10.67 -15.69 -18.01
C ALA A 84 -9.32 -15.60 -17.26
N ASP A 85 -9.17 -14.60 -16.39
CA ASP A 85 -7.97 -14.40 -15.59
C ASP A 85 -7.96 -15.30 -14.36
N GLU A 86 -6.84 -15.95 -14.09
CA GLU A 86 -6.68 -16.84 -12.93
C GLU A 86 -6.37 -16.02 -11.68
N SER A 87 -7.12 -16.27 -10.59
CA SER A 87 -6.78 -15.71 -9.28
C SER A 87 -5.66 -16.54 -8.67
N GLY A 88 -4.44 -16.01 -8.67
CA GLY A 88 -3.29 -16.66 -8.04
C GLY A 88 -3.50 -16.90 -6.54
N PHE A 89 -2.82 -17.90 -6.00
CA PHE A 89 -2.80 -18.14 -4.56
C PHE A 89 -2.07 -16.99 -3.85
N GLY A 90 -2.76 -16.32 -2.93
CA GLY A 90 -2.21 -15.19 -2.20
C GLY A 90 -1.43 -15.62 -0.97
N ASP A 91 -0.11 -15.78 -1.09
CA ASP A 91 0.83 -15.85 0.04
C ASP A 91 1.24 -14.44 0.55
N ASP A 92 0.40 -13.42 0.33
CA ASP A 92 0.67 -12.07 0.83
C ASP A 92 0.39 -12.01 2.34
N PRO A 93 1.39 -11.75 3.22
CA PRO A 93 1.19 -11.57 4.66
C PRO A 93 0.33 -10.33 5.01
N GLY A 94 -0.16 -9.61 4.00
CA GLY A 94 -1.05 -8.47 4.13
C GLY A 94 -0.28 -7.17 4.30
N ARG A 95 -0.95 -6.07 3.95
CA ARG A 95 -0.34 -4.72 4.01
C ARG A 95 0.01 -4.34 5.44
N LYS A 96 1.29 -4.05 5.68
CA LYS A 96 1.78 -3.58 6.98
C LYS A 96 1.38 -2.14 7.22
N VAL A 97 1.01 -1.83 8.46
CA VAL A 97 0.74 -0.46 8.88
C VAL A 97 2.07 0.23 9.20
N VAL A 98 2.33 1.36 8.55
CA VAL A 98 3.58 2.12 8.66
C VAL A 98 3.33 3.55 9.10
N LEU A 99 4.32 4.14 9.77
CA LEU A 99 4.32 5.53 10.20
C LEU A 99 5.12 6.37 9.21
N VAL A 100 4.50 7.42 8.67
CA VAL A 100 5.13 8.29 7.66
C VAL A 100 4.93 9.78 7.98
N LYS A 101 5.70 10.63 7.31
CA LYS A 101 5.48 12.09 7.32
C LYS A 101 4.10 12.41 6.74
N ARG A 102 3.39 13.35 7.37
CA ARG A 102 2.13 13.87 6.86
C ARG A 102 2.39 14.54 5.50
N GLY A 103 1.53 14.26 4.52
CA GLY A 103 1.72 14.63 3.11
C GLY A 103 2.35 13.54 2.25
N THR A 104 2.94 12.48 2.82
CA THR A 104 3.45 11.34 2.05
C THR A 104 2.31 10.64 1.31
N LYS A 105 2.39 10.56 -0.02
CA LYS A 105 1.38 9.91 -0.87
C LYS A 105 1.57 8.39 -0.95
N TYR A 106 2.84 7.95 -1.02
CA TYR A 106 3.20 6.55 -1.16
C TYR A 106 4.16 6.16 -0.04
N ALA A 107 3.79 5.12 0.70
CA ALA A 107 4.68 4.48 1.66
C ALA A 107 5.26 3.24 0.98
N ASN A 108 6.31 3.46 0.18
CA ASN A 108 7.07 2.38 -0.41
C ASN A 108 7.79 1.66 0.75
N GLN A 109 7.52 0.37 0.89
CA GLN A 109 8.37 -0.52 1.69
C GLN A 109 9.47 -1.09 0.80
#